data_AF-A0A1V4M374-F1
#
_entry.id   AF-A0A1V4M374-F1
#
_cell.length_a   1.000
_cell.length_b   1.000
_cell.length_c   1.000
_cell.angle_alpha   90.00
_cell.angle_beta   90.00
_cell.angle_gamma   90.00
#
_symmetry.space_group_name_H-M   'P 1'
#
loop_
_entity.id
_entity.type
_entity.pdbx_description
1 polymer ?
#
loop_
_entity_poly.entity_id
_entity_poly.type
_entity_poly.pdbx_seq_one_letter_code
_entity_poly.pdbx_strand_id
1 'polypeptide(L)'
;MRHLESFATRTRLMGVVGVKSVFMDEGANRYLMVLHLDFESFGVDGFHVLKNPLKAEEEGLVNSVCGGLGGEMVPLDFEEVVGLYQEARVLGLDNVSQEALGYLEIFETAPAGSDTDKVFEEHQGINETIHYMLMRLVARDEKGLRRIYTGEKPMEYPEEAALIKNTVEKTPEGDFLATALVLMDNDYYNHRYLIKGEAGGVSQLRLVDQIKLSLYEVALQVRKPQFFKIYEGDEVTGNFSRIQEISTGTTLNVYEHGILLTFFHRHNDHLKSPVYVISEDVRAYLFFTDENQLVVVGDEEAQMEDVLHSLHEIIADGGYELMEGVEVDYPIFFDFLHSDTGDFFEFLEEELD
;
A
#
# COMPACT_ATOMS: atom_id res chain seq x y z
N MET A 1 -31.65 0.45 -7.03
CA MET A 1 -31.34 0.74 -5.61
C MET A 1 -31.19 2.24 -5.42
N ARG A 2 -31.55 2.80 -4.28
CA ARG A 2 -31.39 4.21 -3.92
C ARG A 2 -30.06 4.40 -3.17
N HIS A 3 -29.19 5.29 -3.65
CA HIS A 3 -27.97 5.71 -2.94
C HIS A 3 -28.31 6.49 -1.66
N LEU A 4 -27.55 6.27 -0.58
CA LEU A 4 -27.70 6.96 0.69
C LEU A 4 -26.50 7.85 1.01
N GLU A 5 -25.30 7.29 0.95
CA GLU A 5 -24.05 7.98 1.26
C GLU A 5 -22.86 7.25 0.62
N SER A 6 -21.81 7.99 0.30
CA SER A 6 -20.53 7.44 -0.11
C SER A 6 -19.37 8.21 0.49
N PHE A 7 -18.27 7.50 0.72
CA PHE A 7 -17.01 8.05 1.19
C PHE A 7 -15.86 7.38 0.45
N ALA A 8 -14.76 8.10 0.24
CA ALA A 8 -13.55 7.56 -0.37
C ALA A 8 -12.29 8.00 0.38
N THR A 9 -11.24 7.19 0.36
CA THR A 9 -9.94 7.58 0.92
C THR A 9 -9.29 8.68 0.07
N ARG A 10 -8.68 9.67 0.72
CA ARG A 10 -7.88 10.71 0.04
C ARG A 10 -6.46 10.21 -0.20
N THR A 11 -6.32 9.26 -1.11
CA THR A 11 -5.08 8.49 -1.37
C THR A 11 -4.79 8.34 -2.86
N ARG A 12 -5.46 9.11 -3.73
CA ARG A 12 -5.37 8.95 -5.18
C ARG A 12 -3.94 9.15 -5.71
N LEU A 13 -3.10 9.91 -5.01
CA LEU A 13 -1.68 10.07 -5.37
C LEU A 13 -0.78 8.94 -4.88
N MET A 14 -1.26 8.04 -4.01
CA MET A 14 -0.62 6.75 -3.76
C MET A 14 -0.93 5.72 -4.85
N GLY A 15 -2.03 5.88 -5.58
CA GLY A 15 -2.38 5.03 -6.75
C GLY A 15 -3.59 4.19 -6.52
N VAL A 16 -4.10 4.25 -5.30
CA VAL A 16 -5.21 3.45 -4.83
C VAL A 16 -6.24 4.33 -4.15
N VAL A 17 -7.52 3.99 -4.28
CA VAL A 17 -8.63 4.64 -3.58
C VAL A 17 -9.58 3.57 -3.08
N GLY A 18 -9.81 3.56 -1.76
CA GLY A 18 -10.85 2.75 -1.13
C GLY A 18 -12.16 3.54 -1.11
N VAL A 19 -13.24 2.98 -1.64
CA VAL A 19 -14.57 3.62 -1.69
C VAL A 19 -15.58 2.80 -0.92
N LYS A 20 -16.32 3.43 -0.01
CA LYS A 20 -17.47 2.87 0.68
C LYS A 20 -18.73 3.55 0.15
N SER A 21 -19.71 2.78 -0.30
CA SER A 21 -21.01 3.28 -0.75
C SER A 21 -22.16 2.49 -0.12
N VAL A 22 -23.18 3.20 0.37
CA VAL A 22 -24.35 2.60 1.02
C VAL A 22 -25.59 2.84 0.18
N PHE A 23 -26.34 1.77 -0.07
CA PHE A 23 -27.57 1.79 -0.85
C PHE A 23 -28.75 1.18 -0.07
N MET A 24 -29.96 1.47 -0.53
CA MET A 24 -31.20 0.89 -0.04
C MET A 24 -32.06 0.41 -1.22
N ASP A 25 -32.56 -0.82 -1.18
CA ASP A 25 -33.53 -1.30 -2.17
C ASP A 25 -34.98 -0.95 -1.79
N GLU A 26 -35.93 -1.25 -2.70
CA GLU A 26 -37.36 -1.00 -2.48
C GLU A 26 -37.94 -1.83 -1.32
N GLY A 27 -37.31 -2.96 -0.99
CA GLY A 27 -37.65 -3.82 0.13
C GLY A 27 -37.06 -3.36 1.47
N ALA A 28 -36.48 -2.16 1.52
CA ALA A 28 -35.77 -1.60 2.66
C ALA A 28 -34.55 -2.43 3.12
N ASN A 29 -33.97 -3.25 2.24
CA ASN A 29 -32.67 -3.84 2.52
C ASN A 29 -31.58 -2.81 2.28
N ARG A 30 -30.64 -2.72 3.22
CA ARG A 30 -29.45 -1.90 3.13
C ARG A 30 -28.31 -2.70 2.51
N TYR A 31 -27.58 -2.11 1.57
CA TYR A 31 -26.38 -2.71 0.98
C TYR A 31 -25.18 -1.82 1.27
N LEU A 32 -24.13 -2.42 1.79
CA LEU A 32 -22.80 -1.83 1.86
C LEU A 32 -21.99 -2.35 0.69
N MET A 33 -21.43 -1.46 -0.11
CA MET A 33 -20.57 -1.76 -1.24
C MET A 33 -19.21 -1.12 -0.98
N VAL A 34 -18.14 -1.90 -1.01
CA VAL A 34 -16.77 -1.42 -0.79
C VAL A 34 -15.92 -1.76 -2.01
N LEU A 35 -15.29 -0.75 -2.61
CA LEU A 35 -14.41 -0.88 -3.78
C LEU A 35 -12.97 -0.59 -3.38
N HIS A 36 -12.04 -1.37 -3.90
CA HIS A 36 -10.61 -1.04 -3.99
C HIS A 36 -10.31 -0.67 -5.44
N LEU A 37 -9.93 0.58 -5.67
CA LEU A 37 -9.65 1.11 -7.01
C LEU A 37 -8.15 1.37 -7.13
N ASP A 38 -7.49 0.63 -7.99
CA ASP A 38 -6.09 0.78 -8.40
C ASP A 38 -6.03 1.53 -9.74
N PHE A 39 -5.23 2.58 -9.79
CA PHE A 39 -5.08 3.47 -10.95
C PHE A 39 -3.72 3.32 -11.64
N GLU A 40 -2.92 2.34 -11.23
CA GLU A 40 -1.58 2.09 -11.78
C GLU A 40 -1.61 0.91 -12.74
N SER A 41 -2.21 -0.21 -12.33
CA SER A 41 -2.13 -1.48 -13.04
C SER A 41 -3.45 -2.24 -13.13
N PHE A 42 -4.22 -2.33 -12.04
CA PHE A 42 -5.27 -3.36 -11.93
C PHE A 42 -6.71 -2.86 -12.16
N GLY A 43 -6.96 -1.55 -12.01
CA GLY A 43 -8.30 -1.00 -12.16
C GLY A 43 -9.18 -1.27 -10.95
N VAL A 44 -10.29 -1.97 -11.12
CA VAL A 44 -11.11 -2.37 -9.95
C VAL A 44 -10.50 -3.64 -9.39
N ASP A 45 -9.67 -3.46 -8.38
CA ASP A 45 -8.84 -4.50 -7.78
C ASP A 45 -9.55 -5.24 -6.62
N GLY A 46 -10.66 -4.68 -6.12
CA GLY A 46 -11.49 -5.33 -5.12
C GLY A 46 -12.91 -4.81 -5.13
N PHE A 47 -13.89 -5.70 -4.98
CA PHE A 47 -15.29 -5.30 -4.84
C PHE A 47 -16.05 -6.25 -3.92
N HIS A 48 -16.61 -5.69 -2.85
CA HIS A 48 -17.27 -6.43 -1.79
C HIS A 48 -18.66 -5.86 -1.51
N VAL A 49 -19.63 -6.75 -1.29
CA VAL A 49 -21.02 -6.38 -1.02
C VAL A 49 -21.52 -7.10 0.21
N LEU A 50 -22.05 -6.35 1.19
CA LEU A 50 -22.79 -6.90 2.32
C LEU A 50 -24.24 -6.44 2.30
N LYS A 51 -25.15 -7.38 2.53
CA LYS A 51 -26.59 -7.11 2.64
C LYS A 51 -27.02 -7.10 4.11
N ASN A 52 -27.63 -6.00 4.53
CA ASN A 52 -28.07 -5.73 5.90
C ASN A 52 -26.98 -6.01 6.96
N PRO A 53 -25.74 -5.52 6.78
CA PRO A 53 -24.66 -5.82 7.73
C PRO A 53 -24.93 -5.21 9.11
N LEU A 54 -24.47 -5.90 10.14
CA LEU A 54 -24.27 -5.34 11.47
C LEU A 54 -23.14 -4.30 11.43
N LYS A 55 -23.13 -3.40 12.41
CA LYS A 55 -22.13 -2.34 12.50
C LYS A 55 -20.68 -2.88 12.51
N ALA A 56 -20.44 -3.97 13.25
CA ALA A 56 -19.12 -4.60 13.33
C ALA A 56 -18.67 -5.20 11.99
N GLU A 57 -19.57 -5.81 11.21
CA GLU A 57 -19.26 -6.36 9.89
C GLU A 57 -18.92 -5.25 8.89
N GLU A 58 -19.63 -4.11 8.97
CA GLU A 58 -19.33 -2.92 8.17
C GLU A 58 -17.98 -2.31 8.52
N GLU A 59 -17.69 -2.11 9.80
CA GLU A 59 -16.40 -1.58 10.25
C GLU A 59 -15.25 -2.53 9.87
N GLY A 60 -15.43 -3.84 10.05
CA GLY A 60 -14.46 -4.86 9.66
C GLY A 60 -14.15 -4.84 8.17
N LEU A 61 -15.17 -4.85 7.31
CA LEU A 61 -14.97 -4.82 5.86
C LEU A 61 -14.32 -3.51 5.40
N VAL A 62 -14.83 -2.35 5.86
CA VAL A 62 -14.27 -1.05 5.47
C VAL A 62 -12.82 -0.93 5.91
N ASN A 63 -12.48 -1.36 7.13
CA ASN A 63 -11.09 -1.35 7.59
C ASN A 63 -10.22 -2.33 6.78
N SER A 64 -10.73 -3.52 6.44
CA SER A 64 -9.98 -4.50 5.63
C SER A 64 -9.60 -3.98 4.25
N VAL A 65 -10.46 -3.18 3.61
CA VAL A 65 -10.23 -2.67 2.25
C VAL A 65 -9.58 -1.29 2.25
N CYS A 66 -10.00 -0.39 3.14
CA CYS A 66 -9.59 1.02 3.11
C CYS A 66 -8.59 1.39 4.22
N GLY A 67 -8.47 0.59 5.28
CA GLY A 67 -7.77 0.98 6.51
C GLY A 67 -6.25 1.08 6.36
N GLY A 68 -5.67 0.34 5.42
CA GLY A 68 -4.22 0.36 5.13
C GLY A 68 -3.78 1.40 4.11
N LEU A 69 -4.70 2.17 3.51
CA LEU A 69 -4.38 3.04 2.37
C LEU A 69 -3.73 4.39 2.74
N GLY A 70 -3.72 4.77 4.02
CA GLY A 70 -2.95 5.93 4.46
C GLY A 70 -3.66 7.29 4.40
N GLY A 71 -4.98 7.35 4.20
CA GLY A 71 -5.70 8.63 4.04
C GLY A 71 -7.07 8.71 4.68
N GLU A 72 -7.51 9.96 4.94
CA GLU A 72 -8.82 10.25 5.52
C GLU A 72 -9.97 9.94 4.55
N MET A 73 -11.11 9.53 5.08
CA MET A 73 -12.33 9.32 4.30
C MET A 73 -13.03 10.67 4.04
N VAL A 74 -13.23 11.01 2.77
CA VAL A 74 -13.97 12.20 2.33
C VAL A 74 -15.34 11.81 1.78
N PRO A 75 -16.39 12.61 2.02
CA PRO A 75 -17.71 12.34 1.46
C PRO A 75 -17.72 12.56 -0.05
N LEU A 76 -18.37 11.66 -0.77
CA LEU A 76 -18.60 11.74 -2.21
C LEU A 76 -20.09 11.62 -2.53
N ASP A 77 -20.52 12.33 -3.56
CA ASP A 77 -21.79 12.09 -4.21
C ASP A 77 -21.69 10.85 -5.12
N PHE A 78 -22.83 10.23 -5.42
CA PHE A 78 -22.83 8.99 -6.20
C PHE A 78 -22.24 9.16 -7.60
N GLU A 79 -22.46 10.30 -8.25
CA GLU A 79 -21.88 10.60 -9.57
C GLU A 79 -20.35 10.64 -9.50
N GLU A 80 -19.76 11.17 -8.42
CA GLU A 80 -18.29 11.21 -8.22
C GLU A 80 -17.73 9.80 -8.03
N VAL A 81 -18.43 8.93 -7.28
CA VAL A 81 -18.08 7.51 -7.15
C VAL A 81 -18.10 6.81 -8.50
N VAL A 82 -19.12 7.08 -9.32
CA VAL A 82 -19.23 6.52 -10.67
C VAL A 82 -18.07 6.99 -11.55
N GLY A 83 -17.68 8.27 -11.46
CA GLY A 83 -16.51 8.80 -12.15
C GLY A 83 -15.21 8.08 -11.79
N LEU A 84 -14.98 7.86 -10.49
CA LEU A 84 -13.81 7.10 -9.99
C LEU A 84 -13.83 5.64 -10.47
N TYR A 85 -14.97 4.96 -10.34
CA TYR A 85 -15.14 3.59 -10.80
C TYR A 85 -14.84 3.48 -12.29
N GLN A 86 -15.44 4.34 -13.12
CA GLN A 86 -15.28 4.27 -14.57
C GLN A 86 -13.84 4.57 -15.01
N GLU A 87 -13.13 5.46 -14.31
CA GLU A 87 -11.72 5.70 -14.56
C GLU A 87 -10.88 4.45 -14.28
N ALA A 88 -11.02 3.85 -13.09
CA ALA A 88 -10.28 2.63 -12.74
C ALA A 88 -10.67 1.45 -13.65
N ARG A 89 -11.96 1.33 -14.00
CA ARG A 89 -12.52 0.27 -14.85
C ARG A 89 -11.85 0.16 -16.21
N VAL A 90 -11.27 1.24 -16.74
CA VAL A 90 -10.54 1.24 -18.02
C VAL A 90 -9.34 0.28 -17.98
N LEU A 91 -8.72 0.10 -16.81
CA LEU A 91 -7.57 -0.80 -16.64
C LEU A 91 -8.01 -2.27 -16.54
N GLY A 92 -9.03 -2.58 -15.74
CA GLY A 92 -9.44 -3.98 -15.56
C GLY A 92 -10.52 -4.22 -14.52
N LEU A 93 -11.00 -5.48 -14.48
CA LEU A 93 -11.85 -6.08 -13.44
C LEU A 93 -11.35 -7.47 -13.04
N ASP A 94 -10.10 -7.82 -13.36
CA ASP A 94 -9.64 -9.22 -13.30
C ASP A 94 -9.67 -9.80 -11.88
N ASN A 95 -9.57 -8.93 -10.87
CA ASN A 95 -9.60 -9.29 -9.46
C ASN A 95 -11.01 -9.20 -8.83
N VAL A 96 -12.05 -8.88 -9.62
CA VAL A 96 -13.44 -8.87 -9.14
C VAL A 96 -14.08 -10.25 -9.31
N SER A 97 -14.66 -10.78 -8.22
CA SER A 97 -15.35 -12.06 -8.26
C SER A 97 -16.59 -12.05 -9.16
N GLN A 98 -16.87 -13.18 -9.82
CA GLN A 98 -18.05 -13.34 -10.70
C GLN A 98 -19.37 -13.06 -9.98
N GLU A 99 -19.47 -13.37 -8.69
CA GLU A 99 -20.65 -13.11 -7.87
C GLU A 99 -20.86 -11.60 -7.66
N ALA A 100 -19.78 -10.84 -7.53
CA ALA A 100 -19.82 -9.40 -7.32
C ALA A 100 -20.14 -8.61 -8.59
N LEU A 101 -19.82 -9.13 -9.80
CA LEU A 101 -20.06 -8.45 -11.08
C LEU A 101 -21.52 -7.99 -11.27
N GLY A 102 -22.49 -8.77 -10.80
CA GLY A 102 -23.92 -8.42 -10.92
C GLY A 102 -24.31 -7.13 -10.18
N TYR A 103 -23.54 -6.72 -9.17
CA TYR A 103 -23.78 -5.47 -8.44
C TYR A 103 -23.10 -4.25 -9.09
N LEU A 104 -22.14 -4.46 -10.00
CA LEU A 104 -21.41 -3.36 -10.66
C LEU A 104 -22.24 -2.61 -11.72
N GLU A 105 -23.31 -3.22 -12.23
CA GLU A 105 -24.20 -2.61 -13.24
C GLU A 105 -24.70 -1.22 -12.81
N ILE A 106 -24.86 -1.01 -11.49
CA ILE A 106 -25.28 0.29 -10.94
C ILE A 106 -24.26 1.41 -11.24
N PHE A 107 -22.96 1.10 -11.26
CA PHE A 107 -21.89 2.05 -11.58
C PHE A 107 -21.64 2.15 -13.10
N GLU A 108 -21.94 1.09 -13.85
CA GLU A 108 -21.79 1.08 -15.31
C GLU A 108 -22.86 1.91 -16.02
N THR A 109 -24.07 1.95 -15.46
CA THR A 109 -25.23 2.60 -16.10
C THR A 109 -25.52 4.00 -15.59
N ALA A 110 -25.01 4.35 -14.41
CA ALA A 110 -25.21 5.66 -13.81
C ALA A 110 -24.39 6.76 -14.52
N PRO A 111 -24.86 8.03 -14.50
CA PRO A 111 -24.07 9.13 -15.02
C PRO A 111 -22.83 9.36 -14.15
N ALA A 112 -21.68 9.51 -14.81
CA ALA A 112 -20.43 9.82 -14.16
C ALA A 112 -20.30 11.33 -13.89
N GLY A 113 -19.88 11.66 -12.68
CA GLY A 113 -19.40 12.99 -12.31
C GLY A 113 -17.97 13.18 -12.79
N SER A 114 -17.64 14.41 -13.20
CA SER A 114 -16.29 14.75 -13.67
C SER A 114 -15.36 15.25 -12.55
N ASP A 115 -15.92 15.68 -11.43
CA ASP A 115 -15.14 16.13 -10.27
C ASP A 115 -14.83 14.93 -9.38
N THR A 116 -13.59 14.46 -9.47
CA THR A 116 -13.06 13.43 -8.58
C THR A 116 -11.87 13.97 -7.80
N ASP A 117 -11.75 15.30 -7.65
CA ASP A 117 -10.54 15.91 -7.11
C ASP A 117 -10.44 15.76 -5.59
N LYS A 118 -11.56 15.46 -4.92
CA LYS A 118 -11.65 15.29 -3.46
C LYS A 118 -10.77 14.16 -2.91
N VAL A 119 -10.44 13.16 -3.74
CA VAL A 119 -9.61 12.00 -3.35
C VAL A 119 -8.11 12.25 -3.49
N PHE A 120 -7.69 13.42 -4.00
CA PHE A 120 -6.29 13.81 -4.05
C PHE A 120 -5.88 14.51 -2.75
N GLU A 121 -4.80 14.03 -2.14
CA GLU A 121 -4.19 14.66 -0.97
C GLU A 121 -3.56 16.02 -1.29
N GLU A 122 -3.67 16.96 -0.34
CA GLU A 122 -3.02 18.26 -0.43
C GLU A 122 -1.65 18.20 0.23
N HIS A 123 -0.62 18.58 -0.52
CA HIS A 123 0.75 18.60 -0.02
C HIS A 123 1.05 19.90 0.73
N GLN A 124 1.55 19.75 1.94
CA GLN A 124 2.10 20.82 2.78
C GLN A 124 3.59 21.08 2.51
N GLY A 125 4.30 20.10 1.96
CA GLY A 125 5.75 20.12 1.75
C GLY A 125 6.16 19.82 0.30
N ILE A 126 7.34 20.31 -0.06
CA ILE A 126 7.94 20.03 -1.38
C ILE A 126 8.47 18.60 -1.50
N ASN A 127 8.93 17.97 -0.41
CA ASN A 127 9.44 16.59 -0.44
C ASN A 127 8.35 15.61 -0.88
N GLU A 128 7.21 15.61 -0.17
CA GLU A 128 6.07 14.76 -0.52
C GLU A 128 5.55 15.08 -1.93
N THR A 129 5.53 16.36 -2.32
CA THR A 129 5.16 16.76 -3.69
C THR A 129 6.07 16.12 -4.74
N ILE A 130 7.37 16.08 -4.50
CA ILE A 130 8.34 15.47 -5.43
C ILE A 130 8.20 13.95 -5.43
N HIS A 131 8.07 13.30 -4.26
CA HIS A 131 7.90 11.85 -4.18
C HIS A 131 6.64 11.40 -4.92
N TYR A 132 5.50 12.00 -4.60
CA TYR A 132 4.23 11.70 -5.29
C TYR A 132 4.32 11.95 -6.80
N MET A 133 4.92 13.07 -7.22
CA MET A 133 5.10 13.33 -8.66
C MET A 133 5.92 12.23 -9.34
N LEU A 134 7.01 11.78 -8.73
CA LEU A 134 7.86 10.73 -9.29
C LEU A 134 7.17 9.36 -9.28
N MET A 135 6.41 9.03 -8.23
CA MET A 135 5.56 7.83 -8.21
C MET A 135 4.60 7.83 -9.40
N ARG A 136 3.87 8.94 -9.61
CA ARG A 136 2.91 9.07 -10.72
C ARG A 136 3.57 9.03 -12.09
N LEU A 137 4.75 9.63 -12.21
CA LEU A 137 5.52 9.62 -13.44
C LEU A 137 5.97 8.19 -13.80
N VAL A 138 6.48 7.44 -12.81
CA VAL A 138 6.97 6.07 -13.00
C VAL A 138 5.81 5.10 -13.27
N ALA A 139 4.73 5.19 -12.49
CA ALA A 139 3.52 4.38 -12.64
C ALA A 139 2.66 4.75 -13.86
N ARG A 140 3.05 5.77 -14.63
CA ARG A 140 2.34 6.25 -15.84
C ARG A 140 0.90 6.72 -15.60
N ASP A 141 0.57 7.07 -14.36
CA ASP A 141 -0.72 7.66 -13.99
C ASP A 141 -0.76 9.13 -14.40
N GLU A 142 -1.16 9.38 -15.64
CA GLU A 142 -1.18 10.72 -16.23
C GLU A 142 -2.11 11.68 -15.47
N LYS A 143 -3.27 11.21 -14.98
CA LYS A 143 -4.20 12.08 -14.24
C LYS A 143 -3.59 12.49 -12.90
N GLY A 144 -3.01 11.55 -12.16
CA GLY A 144 -2.28 11.84 -10.92
C GLY A 144 -1.08 12.74 -11.13
N LEU A 145 -0.29 12.49 -12.18
CA LEU A 145 0.87 13.32 -12.50
C LEU A 145 0.44 14.75 -12.82
N ARG A 146 -0.61 14.94 -13.64
CA ARG A 146 -1.09 16.27 -14.06
C ARG A 146 -1.63 17.11 -12.90
N ARG A 147 -2.04 16.47 -11.80
CA ARG A 147 -2.43 17.18 -10.58
C ARG A 147 -1.26 17.93 -9.93
N ILE A 148 -0.03 17.46 -10.13
CA ILE A 148 1.20 18.01 -9.53
C ILE A 148 2.07 18.72 -10.57
N TYR A 149 2.17 18.17 -11.79
CA TYR A 149 3.08 18.60 -12.84
C TYR A 149 2.37 18.68 -14.20
N THR A 150 2.33 19.88 -14.78
CA THR A 150 1.67 20.11 -16.08
C THR A 150 2.64 20.32 -17.24
N GLY A 151 3.95 20.19 -17.00
CA GLY A 151 4.96 20.32 -18.06
C GLY A 151 5.11 19.07 -18.94
N GLU A 152 6.19 19.05 -19.72
CA GLU A 152 6.53 17.92 -20.60
C GLU A 152 7.28 16.84 -19.82
N LYS A 153 6.83 15.58 -19.95
CA LYS A 153 7.51 14.45 -19.29
C LYS A 153 8.93 14.31 -19.86
N PRO A 154 9.96 14.17 -19.00
CA PRO A 154 11.34 14.06 -19.47
C PRO A 154 11.62 12.72 -20.17
N MET A 155 10.81 11.70 -19.90
CA MET A 155 10.86 10.38 -20.51
C MET A 155 9.53 9.65 -20.32
N GLU A 156 9.34 8.55 -21.04
CA GLU A 156 8.28 7.57 -20.80
C GLU A 156 8.87 6.35 -20.10
N TYR A 157 8.13 5.78 -19.15
CA TYR A 157 8.47 4.55 -18.45
C TYR A 157 7.75 3.34 -19.07
N PRO A 158 8.30 2.11 -18.94
CA PRO A 158 7.58 0.89 -19.32
C PRO A 158 6.39 0.61 -18.37
N GLU A 159 5.53 -0.35 -18.72
CA GLU A 159 4.34 -0.70 -17.92
C GLU A 159 4.68 -1.20 -16.52
N GLU A 160 5.69 -2.07 -16.39
CA GLU A 160 6.06 -2.71 -15.12
C GLU A 160 7.14 -1.92 -14.35
N ALA A 161 7.16 -0.59 -14.49
CA ALA A 161 8.12 0.25 -13.79
C ALA A 161 7.64 0.58 -12.36
N ALA A 162 8.55 0.54 -11.38
CA ALA A 162 8.24 0.86 -9.99
C ALA A 162 9.30 1.76 -9.35
N LEU A 163 8.84 2.77 -8.59
CA LEU A 163 9.73 3.61 -7.79
C LEU A 163 10.06 2.90 -6.48
N ILE A 164 11.33 2.57 -6.27
CA ILE A 164 11.78 1.82 -5.08
C ILE A 164 12.23 2.76 -3.98
N LYS A 165 12.94 3.83 -4.34
CA LYS A 165 13.45 4.84 -3.41
C LYS A 165 13.57 6.18 -4.12
N ASN A 166 13.38 7.26 -3.40
CA ASN A 166 13.76 8.59 -3.87
C ASN A 166 14.48 9.37 -2.77
N THR A 167 15.45 10.18 -3.15
CA THR A 167 16.14 11.11 -2.26
C THR A 167 16.09 12.51 -2.85
N VAL A 168 15.58 13.46 -2.08
CA VAL A 168 15.40 14.86 -2.46
C VAL A 168 16.40 15.73 -1.71
N GLU A 169 17.24 16.42 -2.46
CA GLU A 169 18.24 17.35 -1.94
C GLU A 169 17.99 18.76 -2.46
N LYS A 170 18.11 19.76 -1.60
CA LYS A 170 18.00 21.16 -2.02
C LYS A 170 19.33 21.67 -2.57
N THR A 171 19.30 22.23 -3.76
CA THR A 171 20.47 22.85 -4.41
C THR A 171 20.77 24.24 -3.84
N PRO A 172 22.01 24.75 -3.97
CA PRO A 172 22.35 26.12 -3.58
C PRO A 172 21.48 27.21 -4.24
N GLU A 173 21.01 26.96 -5.47
CA GLU A 173 20.16 27.86 -6.26
C GLU A 173 18.70 27.87 -5.79
N GLY A 174 18.31 26.97 -4.89
CA GLY A 174 16.96 26.84 -4.37
C GLY A 174 16.08 25.82 -5.11
N ASP A 175 16.59 25.25 -6.21
CA ASP A 175 15.98 24.11 -6.92
C ASP A 175 16.20 22.80 -6.13
N PHE A 176 15.62 21.70 -6.60
CA PHE A 176 15.74 20.38 -5.98
C PHE A 176 16.39 19.38 -6.93
N LEU A 177 17.27 18.56 -6.39
CA LEU A 177 17.81 17.38 -7.06
C LEU A 177 17.14 16.15 -6.45
N ALA A 178 16.40 15.40 -7.25
CA ALA A 178 15.85 14.11 -6.84
C ALA A 178 16.66 12.97 -7.46
N THR A 179 17.03 11.97 -6.66
CA THR A 179 17.65 10.72 -7.13
C THR A 179 16.69 9.58 -6.88
N ALA A 180 16.03 9.12 -7.93
CA ALA A 180 15.04 8.06 -7.93
C ALA A 180 15.68 6.74 -8.33
N LEU A 181 15.63 5.75 -7.43
CA LEU A 181 15.91 4.36 -7.73
C LEU A 181 14.65 3.72 -8.30
N VAL A 182 14.70 3.31 -9.55
CA VAL A 182 13.57 2.75 -10.29
C VAL A 182 13.89 1.34 -10.77
N LEU A 183 12.96 0.41 -10.56
CA LEU A 183 12.95 -0.90 -11.21
C LEU A 183 12.22 -0.76 -12.55
N MET A 184 12.85 -1.18 -13.65
CA MET A 184 12.22 -1.25 -14.96
C MET A 184 12.84 -2.38 -15.78
N ASP A 185 12.01 -3.17 -16.46
CA ASP A 185 12.44 -4.29 -17.30
C ASP A 185 13.40 -5.27 -16.57
N ASN A 186 13.15 -5.53 -15.28
CA ASN A 186 13.98 -6.35 -14.37
C ASN A 186 15.39 -5.79 -14.06
N ASP A 187 15.67 -4.54 -14.44
CA ASP A 187 16.91 -3.84 -14.14
C ASP A 187 16.65 -2.63 -13.23
N TYR A 188 17.65 -2.26 -12.44
CA TYR A 188 17.58 -1.11 -11.54
C TYR A 188 18.37 0.08 -12.10
N TYR A 189 17.79 1.27 -11.99
CA TYR A 189 18.41 2.50 -12.45
C TYR A 189 18.28 3.60 -11.40
N ASN A 190 19.33 4.40 -11.25
CA ASN A 190 19.25 5.71 -10.63
C ASN A 190 18.97 6.77 -11.69
N HIS A 191 17.78 7.37 -11.60
CA HIS A 191 17.37 8.52 -12.40
C HIS A 191 17.53 9.79 -11.59
N ARG A 192 18.28 10.75 -12.11
CA ARG A 192 18.49 12.04 -11.42
C ARG A 192 17.69 13.12 -12.11
N TYR A 193 16.88 13.83 -11.34
CA TYR A 193 16.01 14.89 -11.81
C TYR A 193 16.38 16.22 -11.18
N LEU A 194 16.53 17.25 -12.01
CA LEU A 194 16.53 18.64 -11.55
C LEU A 194 15.08 19.16 -11.60
N ILE A 195 14.61 19.65 -10.46
CA ILE A 195 13.20 19.98 -10.23
C ILE A 195 13.07 21.40 -9.71
N LYS A 196 12.13 22.17 -10.26
CA LYS A 196 11.68 23.44 -9.70
C LYS A 196 10.22 23.38 -9.33
N GLY A 197 9.91 23.63 -8.07
CA GLY A 197 8.55 23.59 -7.57
C GLY A 197 8.47 24.07 -6.14
N GLU A 198 7.25 24.02 -5.63
CA GLU A 198 6.91 24.29 -4.24
C GLU A 198 5.89 23.25 -3.75
N ALA A 199 5.48 23.34 -2.49
CA ALA A 199 4.45 22.46 -1.96
C ALA A 199 3.19 22.52 -2.85
N GLY A 200 2.71 21.34 -3.27
CA GLY A 200 1.51 21.20 -4.08
C GLY A 200 1.71 21.37 -5.59
N GLY A 201 2.91 21.72 -6.08
CA GLY A 201 3.11 21.87 -7.52
C GLY A 201 4.56 21.95 -8.00
N VAL A 202 4.84 21.29 -9.13
CA VAL A 202 6.11 21.33 -9.85
C VAL A 202 5.95 22.09 -11.16
N SER A 203 6.87 23.02 -11.41
CA SER A 203 6.88 23.87 -12.61
C SER A 203 7.87 23.39 -13.68
N GLN A 204 8.97 22.76 -13.26
CA GLN A 204 10.00 22.24 -14.17
C GLN A 204 10.52 20.90 -13.66
N LEU A 205 10.67 19.96 -14.59
CA LEU A 205 11.22 18.63 -14.35
C LEU A 205 12.16 18.30 -15.50
N ARG A 206 13.42 17.98 -15.19
CA ARG A 206 14.42 17.59 -16.19
C ARG A 206 15.22 16.39 -15.71
N LEU A 207 15.20 15.30 -16.48
CA LEU A 207 16.15 14.20 -16.29
C LEU A 207 17.55 14.69 -16.67
N VAL A 208 18.49 14.61 -15.73
CA VAL A 208 19.87 15.06 -15.93
C VAL A 208 20.85 13.90 -16.05
N ASP A 209 20.49 12.73 -15.53
CA ASP A 209 21.35 11.54 -15.53
C ASP A 209 20.52 10.27 -15.37
N GLN A 210 21.00 9.17 -15.93
CA GLN A 210 20.42 7.83 -15.82
C GLN A 210 21.56 6.81 -15.76
N ILE A 211 21.65 6.08 -14.64
CA ILE A 211 22.72 5.13 -14.38
C ILE A 211 22.10 3.78 -14.05
N LYS A 212 22.42 2.73 -14.84
CA LYS A 212 22.09 1.35 -14.50
C LYS A 212 22.94 0.90 -13.31
N LEU A 213 22.32 0.20 -12.37
CA LEU A 213 22.96 -0.31 -11.16
C LEU A 213 23.06 -1.83 -11.19
N SER A 214 24.08 -2.35 -10.50
CA SER A 214 24.13 -3.75 -10.10
C SER A 214 23.25 -4.02 -8.86
N LEU A 215 22.83 -5.27 -8.67
CA LEU A 215 22.08 -5.67 -7.47
C LEU A 215 22.81 -5.33 -6.17
N TYR A 216 24.14 -5.42 -6.16
CA TYR A 216 24.96 -5.04 -5.01
C TYR A 216 24.84 -3.54 -4.69
N GLU A 217 24.87 -2.66 -5.70
CA GLU A 217 24.69 -1.21 -5.50
C GLU A 217 23.26 -0.85 -5.08
N VAL A 218 22.26 -1.61 -5.54
CA VAL A 218 20.86 -1.49 -5.11
C VAL A 218 20.74 -1.86 -3.63
N ALA A 219 21.25 -3.03 -3.24
CA ALA A 219 21.22 -3.51 -1.87
C ALA A 219 21.86 -2.50 -0.90
N LEU A 220 22.99 -1.90 -1.27
CA LEU A 220 23.63 -0.84 -0.48
C LEU A 220 22.77 0.42 -0.33
N GLN A 221 21.92 0.75 -1.30
CA GLN A 221 21.07 1.94 -1.25
C GLN A 221 19.79 1.75 -0.45
N VAL A 222 19.25 0.53 -0.40
CA VAL A 222 18.02 0.20 0.34
C VAL A 222 18.31 -0.47 1.68
N ARG A 223 19.59 -0.73 2.00
CA ARG A 223 20.01 -1.35 3.25
C ARG A 223 19.43 -0.62 4.45
N LYS A 224 18.69 -1.38 5.26
CA LYS A 224 18.17 -0.97 6.56
C LYS A 224 18.30 -2.12 7.55
N PRO A 225 18.46 -1.82 8.85
CA PRO A 225 18.34 -2.83 9.87
C PRO A 225 16.91 -3.37 9.90
N GLN A 226 16.76 -4.65 10.23
CA GLN A 226 15.49 -5.28 10.52
C GLN A 226 15.48 -5.80 11.96
N PHE A 227 14.38 -5.52 12.66
CA PHE A 227 14.13 -5.99 14.01
C PHE A 227 13.14 -7.14 13.94
N PHE A 228 13.49 -8.23 14.59
CA PHE A 228 12.71 -9.45 14.67
C PHE A 228 12.28 -9.71 16.10
N LYS A 229 11.05 -10.17 16.29
CA LYS A 229 10.59 -10.83 17.51
C LYS A 229 9.98 -12.16 17.14
N ILE A 230 10.54 -13.22 17.73
CA ILE A 230 10.20 -14.60 17.41
C ILE A 230 9.45 -15.16 18.59
N TYR A 231 8.25 -15.66 18.33
CA TYR A 231 7.39 -16.29 19.32
C TYR A 231 7.16 -17.74 18.93
N GLU A 232 7.03 -18.62 19.91
CA GLU A 232 6.56 -20.00 19.73
C GLU A 232 5.20 -20.14 20.40
N GLY A 233 4.24 -20.80 19.74
CA GLY A 233 2.88 -20.94 20.26
C GLY A 233 2.21 -22.28 19.91
N ASP A 234 0.89 -22.33 20.15
CA ASP A 234 0.07 -23.49 19.81
C ASP A 234 -0.38 -23.47 18.32
N GLU A 235 -0.79 -24.64 17.80
CA GLU A 235 -1.09 -24.93 16.39
C GLU A 235 -1.78 -23.78 15.61
N VAL A 236 -1.08 -23.22 14.60
CA VAL A 236 -1.51 -22.05 13.80
C VAL A 236 -2.92 -22.19 13.21
N THR A 237 -3.29 -23.42 12.82
CA THR A 237 -4.57 -23.74 12.19
C THR A 237 -5.79 -23.43 13.08
N GLY A 238 -5.63 -23.43 14.40
CA GLY A 238 -6.70 -23.09 15.35
C GLY A 238 -7.01 -21.59 15.44
N ASN A 239 -6.07 -20.74 15.00
CA ASN A 239 -6.14 -19.28 15.16
C ASN A 239 -6.40 -18.54 13.85
N PHE A 240 -6.46 -19.21 12.69
CA PHE A 240 -6.59 -18.54 11.39
C PHE A 240 -7.83 -17.64 11.24
N SER A 241 -9.00 -18.10 11.69
CA SER A 241 -10.24 -17.29 11.68
C SER A 241 -10.13 -16.06 12.60
N ARG A 242 -9.40 -16.18 13.71
CA ARG A 242 -9.12 -15.04 14.60
C ARG A 242 -8.11 -14.09 13.97
N ILE A 243 -7.06 -14.63 13.33
CA ILE A 243 -6.06 -13.89 12.56
C ILE A 243 -6.74 -13.04 11.46
N GLN A 244 -7.75 -13.58 10.78
CA GLN A 244 -8.55 -12.83 9.81
C GLN A 244 -9.43 -11.74 10.44
N GLU A 245 -9.87 -11.88 11.70
CA GLU A 245 -10.62 -10.84 12.40
C GLU A 245 -9.74 -9.64 12.80
N ILE A 246 -8.44 -9.86 13.06
CA ILE A 246 -7.45 -8.83 13.43
C ILE A 246 -6.76 -8.19 12.23
N SER A 247 -6.76 -8.85 11.07
CA SER A 247 -6.13 -8.40 9.83
C SER A 247 -6.88 -7.23 9.15
N THR A 248 -7.68 -6.46 9.90
CA THR A 248 -8.43 -5.32 9.38
C THR A 248 -7.47 -4.20 8.99
N GLY A 249 -7.22 -4.07 7.69
CA GLY A 249 -6.29 -3.10 7.11
C GLY A 249 -4.91 -3.68 6.82
N THR A 250 -4.79 -5.01 6.75
CA THR A 250 -3.56 -5.70 6.34
C THR A 250 -3.80 -6.55 5.10
N THR A 251 -2.78 -6.74 4.27
CA THR A 251 -2.84 -7.74 3.20
C THR A 251 -2.41 -9.10 3.74
N LEU A 252 -3.04 -10.17 3.23
CA LEU A 252 -2.74 -11.55 3.58
C LEU A 252 -2.14 -12.24 2.35
N ASN A 253 -0.95 -12.82 2.51
CA ASN A 253 -0.29 -13.62 1.49
C ASN A 253 0.02 -15.01 2.04
N VAL A 254 -0.15 -16.05 1.22
CA VAL A 254 0.16 -17.44 1.59
C VAL A 254 1.47 -17.83 0.93
N TYR A 255 2.42 -18.27 1.75
CA TYR A 255 3.72 -18.82 1.34
C TYR A 255 3.75 -20.33 1.59
N GLU A 256 4.80 -21.02 1.13
CA GLU A 256 4.94 -22.47 1.28
C GLU A 256 4.90 -22.89 2.75
N HIS A 257 5.64 -22.18 3.60
CA HIS A 257 5.81 -22.48 5.03
C HIS A 257 4.98 -21.59 5.96
N GLY A 258 3.94 -20.91 5.46
CA GLY A 258 3.15 -20.08 6.35
C GLY A 258 2.29 -19.00 5.72
N ILE A 259 1.81 -18.11 6.57
CA ILE A 259 0.88 -17.04 6.21
C ILE A 259 1.47 -15.70 6.67
N LEU A 260 1.62 -14.79 5.72
CA LEU A 260 2.12 -13.44 5.93
C LEU A 260 0.98 -12.44 6.02
N LEU A 261 0.99 -11.62 7.07
CA LEU A 261 0.19 -10.41 7.20
C LEU A 261 1.09 -9.18 7.09
N THR A 262 0.71 -8.23 6.26
CA THR A 262 1.45 -6.98 6.07
C THR A 262 0.66 -5.80 6.65
N PHE A 263 1.24 -5.11 7.63
CA PHE A 263 0.63 -3.94 8.28
C PHE A 263 1.17 -2.65 7.65
N PHE A 264 0.29 -1.89 6.98
CA PHE A 264 0.67 -0.62 6.35
C PHE A 264 0.59 0.57 7.31
N HIS A 265 1.27 1.66 6.96
CA HIS A 265 1.11 2.93 7.65
C HIS A 265 -0.30 3.51 7.45
N ARG A 266 -0.90 4.03 8.53
CA ARG A 266 -2.21 4.70 8.48
C ARG A 266 -2.18 6.10 7.84
N HIS A 267 -0.99 6.64 7.62
CA HIS A 267 -0.76 7.98 7.09
C HIS A 267 0.57 7.98 6.33
N ASN A 268 0.64 8.70 5.22
CA ASN A 268 1.81 8.76 4.35
C ASN A 268 2.84 9.81 4.81
N ASP A 269 2.98 9.99 6.13
CA ASP A 269 3.86 11.03 6.71
C ASP A 269 5.35 10.79 6.39
N HIS A 270 5.74 9.56 6.10
CA HIS A 270 7.10 9.23 5.66
C HIS A 270 7.47 9.98 4.36
N LEU A 271 6.51 10.34 3.50
CA LEU A 271 6.76 11.13 2.29
C LEU A 271 7.17 12.57 2.57
N LYS A 272 7.02 13.05 3.80
CA LYS A 272 7.51 14.39 4.18
C LYS A 272 9.04 14.40 4.35
N SER A 273 9.65 13.23 4.52
CA SER A 273 11.09 13.04 4.63
C SER A 273 11.81 13.35 3.31
N PRO A 274 13.05 13.87 3.34
CA PRO A 274 13.89 13.97 2.15
C PRO A 274 14.15 12.61 1.48
N VAL A 275 14.06 11.51 2.21
CA VAL A 275 14.24 10.15 1.68
C VAL A 275 12.93 9.40 1.81
N TYR A 276 12.48 8.81 0.71
CA TYR A 276 11.38 7.84 0.64
C TYR A 276 11.94 6.49 0.20
N VAL A 277 11.49 5.41 0.83
CA VAL A 277 11.74 4.02 0.38
C VAL A 277 10.42 3.27 0.40
N ILE A 278 10.10 2.50 -0.65
CA ILE A 278 8.83 1.77 -0.76
C ILE A 278 8.57 0.80 0.40
N SER A 279 9.61 0.27 1.04
CA SER A 279 9.46 -0.56 2.23
C SER A 279 8.90 0.21 3.43
N GLU A 280 9.03 1.54 3.47
CA GLU A 280 8.47 2.42 4.52
C GLU A 280 6.95 2.59 4.41
N ASP A 281 6.32 2.04 3.37
CA ASP A 281 4.86 1.94 3.32
C ASP A 281 4.35 0.87 4.33
N VAL A 282 5.23 -0.04 4.76
CA VAL A 282 4.95 -1.12 5.71
C VAL A 282 5.51 -0.79 7.10
N ARG A 283 4.66 -0.93 8.12
CA ARG A 283 5.00 -0.82 9.54
C ARG A 283 5.61 -2.10 10.10
N ALA A 284 5.01 -3.23 9.77
CA ALA A 284 5.42 -4.53 10.26
C ALA A 284 4.88 -5.66 9.38
N TYR A 285 5.58 -6.78 9.44
CA TYR A 285 5.17 -8.06 8.90
C TYR A 285 4.94 -9.02 10.06
N LEU A 286 3.88 -9.81 9.96
CA LEU A 286 3.63 -10.94 10.86
C LEU A 286 3.55 -12.20 10.02
N PHE A 287 4.46 -13.14 10.27
CA PHE A 287 4.49 -14.41 9.57
C PHE A 287 4.22 -15.55 10.55
N PHE A 288 3.12 -16.25 10.31
CA PHE A 288 2.75 -17.46 11.04
C PHE A 288 3.28 -18.66 10.27
N THR A 289 4.29 -19.35 10.82
CA THR A 289 4.92 -20.49 10.16
C THR A 289 4.12 -21.78 10.39
N ASP A 290 4.32 -22.78 9.54
CA ASP A 290 3.78 -24.13 9.74
C ASP A 290 4.46 -24.90 10.89
N GLU A 291 5.60 -24.43 11.40
CA GLU A 291 6.31 -24.92 12.58
C GLU A 291 5.88 -24.23 13.90
N ASN A 292 4.75 -23.51 13.91
CA ASN A 292 4.18 -22.82 15.07
C ASN A 292 5.01 -21.66 15.62
N GLN A 293 5.78 -21.01 14.76
CA GLN A 293 6.40 -19.73 15.06
C GLN A 293 5.56 -18.57 14.57
N LEU A 294 5.54 -17.50 15.36
CA LEU A 294 5.13 -16.18 14.91
C LEU A 294 6.37 -15.31 14.82
N VAL A 295 6.76 -14.98 13.59
CA VAL A 295 7.87 -14.08 13.29
C VAL A 295 7.30 -12.70 13.02
N VAL A 296 7.65 -11.75 13.88
CA VAL A 296 7.25 -10.35 13.75
C VAL A 296 8.45 -9.53 13.32
N VAL A 297 8.33 -8.80 12.23
CA VAL A 297 9.43 -8.05 11.62
C VAL A 297 9.04 -6.61 11.38
N GLY A 298 9.93 -5.68 11.68
CA GLY A 298 9.78 -4.28 11.32
C GLY A 298 11.12 -3.58 11.11
N ASP A 299 11.11 -2.49 10.34
CA ASP A 299 12.29 -1.64 10.14
C ASP A 299 12.51 -0.68 11.33
N GLU A 300 11.51 -0.51 12.20
CA GLU A 300 11.57 0.30 13.42
C GLU A 300 10.91 -0.43 14.61
N GLU A 301 11.68 -0.66 15.67
CA GLU A 301 11.21 -1.38 16.87
C GLU A 301 9.94 -0.78 17.49
N ALA A 302 9.86 0.55 17.59
CA ALA A 302 8.70 1.22 18.16
C ALA A 302 7.41 0.96 17.36
N GLN A 303 7.51 0.91 16.03
CA GLN A 303 6.36 0.65 15.17
C GLN A 303 5.89 -0.81 15.26
N MET A 304 6.85 -1.73 15.34
CA MET A 304 6.60 -3.15 15.57
C MET A 304 5.91 -3.37 16.93
N GLU A 305 6.36 -2.69 17.98
CA GLU A 305 5.74 -2.78 19.31
C GLU A 305 4.30 -2.27 19.33
N ASP A 306 3.99 -1.20 18.60
CA ASP A 306 2.61 -0.71 18.47
C ASP A 306 1.71 -1.75 17.80
N VAL A 307 2.22 -2.48 16.80
CA VAL A 307 1.48 -3.58 16.15
C VAL A 307 1.29 -4.73 17.15
N LEU A 308 2.34 -5.16 17.83
CA LEU A 308 2.27 -6.21 18.86
C LEU A 308 1.30 -5.85 19.99
N HIS A 309 1.30 -4.60 20.46
CA HIS A 309 0.38 -4.13 21.48
C HIS A 309 -1.08 -4.23 21.01
N SER A 310 -1.35 -3.92 19.74
CA SER A 310 -2.70 -4.07 19.17
C SER A 310 -3.16 -5.52 19.06
N LEU A 311 -2.22 -6.48 19.08
CA LEU A 311 -2.45 -7.91 18.92
C LEU A 311 -2.28 -8.70 20.23
N HIS A 312 -2.02 -8.03 21.36
CA HIS A 312 -1.60 -8.69 22.60
C HIS A 312 -2.59 -9.76 23.10
N GLU A 313 -3.90 -9.52 22.98
CA GLU A 313 -4.92 -10.51 23.40
C GLU A 313 -4.86 -11.76 22.54
N ILE A 314 -4.59 -11.64 21.22
CA ILE A 314 -4.50 -12.81 20.34
C ILE A 314 -3.20 -13.57 20.57
N ILE A 315 -2.08 -12.86 20.70
CA ILE A 315 -0.78 -13.49 21.00
C ILE A 315 -0.92 -14.29 22.31
N ALA A 316 -1.53 -13.70 23.33
CA ALA A 316 -1.78 -14.37 24.60
C ALA A 316 -2.75 -15.56 24.49
N ASP A 317 -3.88 -15.40 23.79
CA ASP A 317 -4.89 -16.45 23.60
C ASP A 317 -4.38 -17.61 22.72
N GLY A 318 -3.45 -17.33 21.81
CA GLY A 318 -2.77 -18.31 20.97
C GLY A 318 -1.62 -19.04 21.67
N GLY A 319 -1.33 -18.71 22.93
CA GLY A 319 -0.25 -19.33 23.70
C GLY A 319 1.14 -18.95 23.21
N TYR A 320 1.28 -17.87 22.43
CA TYR A 320 2.56 -17.44 21.90
C TYR A 320 3.43 -16.83 23.00
N GLU A 321 4.57 -17.45 23.27
CA GLU A 321 5.59 -16.96 24.19
C GLU A 321 6.77 -16.38 23.40
N LEU A 322 7.25 -15.19 23.81
CA LEU A 322 8.41 -14.56 23.17
C LEU A 322 9.65 -15.39 23.48
N MET A 323 10.31 -15.88 22.44
CA MET A 323 11.55 -16.63 22.53
C MET A 323 12.75 -15.70 22.51
N GLU A 324 12.86 -14.90 21.46
CA GLU A 324 14.01 -14.03 21.24
C GLU A 324 13.65 -12.79 20.41
N GLY A 325 14.42 -11.73 20.62
CA GLY A 325 14.44 -10.55 19.75
C GLY A 325 15.80 -10.44 19.07
N VAL A 326 15.81 -10.32 17.74
CA VAL A 326 17.04 -10.29 16.93
C VAL A 326 17.08 -8.99 16.13
N GLU A 327 18.25 -8.38 16.04
CA GLU A 327 18.52 -7.25 15.13
C GLU A 327 19.56 -7.68 14.11
N VAL A 328 19.27 -7.45 12.84
CA VAL A 328 20.20 -7.71 11.73
C VAL A 328 20.37 -6.44 10.90
N ASP A 329 21.60 -6.18 10.45
CA ASP A 329 21.94 -4.94 9.73
C ASP A 329 21.52 -4.93 8.24
N TYR A 330 20.80 -5.96 7.78
CA TYR A 330 20.42 -6.15 6.39
C TYR A 330 19.09 -6.91 6.28
N PRO A 331 18.29 -6.65 5.22
CA PRO A 331 16.98 -7.26 5.09
C PRO A 331 17.11 -8.74 4.69
N ILE A 332 16.71 -9.66 5.59
CA ILE A 332 16.74 -11.13 5.37
C ILE A 332 15.35 -11.75 5.38
N PHE A 333 14.33 -11.01 5.81
CA PHE A 333 13.01 -11.58 6.02
C PHE A 333 12.38 -12.17 4.75
N PHE A 334 12.55 -11.51 3.60
CA PHE A 334 12.04 -12.04 2.34
C PHE A 334 12.85 -13.23 1.84
N ASP A 335 14.13 -13.34 2.19
CA ASP A 335 14.93 -14.52 1.87
C ASP A 335 14.40 -15.73 2.65
N PHE A 336 14.05 -15.53 3.94
CA PHE A 336 13.37 -16.55 4.75
C PHE A 336 12.02 -16.98 4.15
N LEU A 337 11.17 -16.05 3.73
CA LEU A 337 9.86 -16.37 3.12
C LEU A 337 9.96 -17.23 1.84
N HIS A 338 11.10 -17.19 1.15
CA HIS A 338 11.37 -17.96 -0.07
C HIS A 338 12.35 -19.12 0.17
N SER A 339 12.78 -19.33 1.42
CA SER A 339 13.63 -20.46 1.79
C SER A 339 12.81 -21.74 1.90
N ASP A 340 13.50 -22.89 1.89
CA ASP A 340 12.90 -24.20 2.13
C ASP A 340 12.73 -24.50 3.65
N THR A 341 12.95 -23.50 4.51
CA THR A 341 13.03 -23.63 5.97
C THR A 341 11.81 -22.98 6.63
N GLY A 342 11.06 -23.76 7.41
CA GLY A 342 9.87 -23.28 8.15
C GLY A 342 10.17 -22.68 9.52
N ASP A 343 11.38 -22.93 10.05
CA ASP A 343 11.87 -22.42 11.32
C ASP A 343 12.86 -21.25 11.11
N PHE A 344 12.60 -20.11 11.74
CA PHE A 344 13.42 -18.92 11.54
C PHE A 344 14.78 -19.00 12.25
N PHE A 345 14.91 -19.74 13.35
CA PHE A 345 16.21 -19.94 14.00
C PHE A 345 17.11 -20.81 13.14
N GLU A 346 16.58 -21.89 12.54
CA GLU A 346 17.31 -22.71 11.58
C GLU A 346 17.79 -21.87 10.38
N PHE A 347 16.91 -21.03 9.84
CA PHE A 347 17.28 -20.09 8.76
C PHE A 347 18.41 -19.13 9.17
N LEU A 348 18.35 -18.56 10.38
CA LEU A 348 19.41 -17.69 10.89
C LEU A 348 20.74 -18.42 11.06
N GLU A 349 20.73 -19.68 11.49
CA GLU A 349 21.95 -20.48 11.59
C GLU A 349 22.57 -20.73 10.20
N GLU A 350 21.76 -20.98 9.18
CA GLU A 350 22.23 -21.22 7.81
C GLU A 350 22.77 -19.96 7.11
N GLU A 351 22.19 -18.78 7.36
CA GLU A 351 22.62 -17.52 6.74
C GLU A 351 23.80 -16.84 7.47
N LEU A 352 24.01 -17.15 8.75
CA LEU A 352 25.07 -16.55 9.56
C LEU A 352 26.38 -17.38 9.64
N ASP A 353 26.37 -18.61 9.13
CA ASP A 353 27.57 -19.47 8.93
C ASP A 353 28.27 -19.22 7.58
#